data_AF-D7BXD5-F1
#
_entry.id   AF-D7BXD5-F1
#
_cell.length_a   1.000
_cell.length_b   1.000
_cell.length_c   1.000
_cell.angle_alpha   90.00
_cell.angle_beta   90.00
_cell.angle_gamma   90.00
#
_symmetry.space_group_name_H-M   'P 1'
#
loop_
_entity.id
_entity.type
_entity.pdbx_description
1 polymer ?
#
loop_
_entity_poly.entity_id
_entity_poly.type
_entity_poly.pdbx_seq_one_letter_code
_entity_poly.pdbx_strand_id
1 'polypeptide(L)'
;MDTAAALPPGTTAEGATAATLDRAQPDDAPAAGLRHSRRDPYWLAAAFFVAFAAISITRYRRMATMSWDLGIFEQAIRSYAHLQTPVADLKGPGFNILGDHFSPVTALIAPFYRVFPTPVTLLVVQAALFAVSTIPVTRVAAHLLGRGRGLAIGVAYGLSWGVQRAVDFDFHEIAFAMPLLAFSLEAVVRRRWYAAMLWAVPLVFVKEDMGATVAAIGAVILVRTWRERPPRIVPLALGLIGFGVLASALALGVIIPSFNGSGSYDYWNKVGSGGEQTGTIPFETAVRTLLWVLLPTSGLLALRSPLLLAAVPTLGWRFVSHDDHYWGTDWHYSAVLMPIVALALVDAIDRARDSHRPWLASYARQLPGMVAGAALALTASLPLENLTDPDFFHKPKEVTEVERLLERIPDGASVEANVGPISRLTSRCRVLWVGNTQNVVPDYIALQEPERTAEDLVAYAKQLHPEHRYAYLGSSGGYFVLKRADTA
;
A
#
# COMPACT_ATOMS: atom_id res chain seq x y z
N MET A 1 12.50 27.47 112.47
CA MET A 1 11.05 27.69 112.30
C MET A 1 10.71 27.31 110.87
N ASP A 2 9.95 26.22 110.72
CA ASP A 2 8.84 26.02 109.77
C ASP A 2 9.02 26.39 108.29
N THR A 3 9.15 25.39 107.40
CA THR A 3 8.09 24.78 106.52
C THR A 3 7.68 25.72 105.36
N ALA A 4 7.42 25.30 104.12
CA ALA A 4 6.82 24.08 103.54
C ALA A 4 7.28 23.93 102.06
N ALA A 5 7.63 22.74 101.56
CA ALA A 5 6.81 21.73 100.87
C ALA A 5 6.32 22.09 99.44
N ALA A 6 6.86 21.38 98.42
CA ALA A 6 6.13 20.56 97.42
C ALA A 6 6.94 20.35 96.11
N LEU A 7 6.97 19.09 95.65
CA LEU A 7 7.69 18.52 94.48
C LEU A 7 6.74 18.43 93.22
N PRO A 8 7.05 17.69 92.11
CA PRO A 8 7.57 18.10 90.78
C PRO A 8 6.63 17.53 89.65
N PRO A 9 7.02 16.88 88.51
CA PRO A 9 8.20 16.85 87.61
C PRO A 9 7.88 16.84 86.08
N GLY A 10 8.94 16.74 85.24
CA GLY A 10 8.95 15.96 83.98
C GLY A 10 8.70 16.77 82.69
N THR A 11 9.38 16.55 81.54
CA THR A 11 10.17 15.42 81.05
C THR A 11 10.99 15.85 79.81
N THR A 12 12.28 15.45 79.78
CA THR A 12 13.14 14.98 78.66
C THR A 12 13.15 15.73 77.31
N ALA A 13 14.29 16.33 76.89
CA ALA A 13 15.38 15.72 76.07
C ALA A 13 14.94 15.50 74.61
N GLU A 14 15.58 15.89 73.52
CA GLU A 14 16.96 16.06 73.02
C GLU A 14 16.83 17.00 71.77
N GLY A 15 17.79 17.80 71.33
CA GLY A 15 19.09 17.37 70.80
C GLY A 15 19.43 18.23 69.57
N ALA A 16 20.59 18.88 69.68
CA ALA A 16 21.34 19.74 68.77
C ALA A 16 21.03 19.74 67.25
N THR A 17 20.94 20.97 66.72
CA THR A 17 21.05 21.37 65.32
C THR A 17 22.49 21.24 64.81
N ALA A 18 22.72 20.43 63.78
CA ALA A 18 23.98 20.36 63.04
C ALA A 18 23.79 20.93 61.63
N ALA A 19 24.63 21.91 61.29
CA ALA A 19 24.67 22.63 60.03
C ALA A 19 25.05 21.70 58.86
N THR A 20 24.25 21.73 57.80
CA THR A 20 24.47 21.01 56.55
C THR A 20 25.36 21.80 55.59
N LEU A 21 26.33 21.08 55.03
CA LEU A 21 27.31 21.53 54.04
C LEU A 21 26.66 21.96 52.72
N ASP A 22 27.08 23.13 52.26
CA ASP A 22 26.76 23.77 50.99
C ASP A 22 27.34 22.97 49.81
N ARG A 23 26.48 22.41 48.96
CA ARG A 23 26.86 21.81 47.67
C ARG A 23 26.54 22.80 46.57
N ALA A 24 27.59 23.39 46.01
CA ALA A 24 27.53 24.18 44.79
C ALA A 24 26.79 23.43 43.67
N GLN A 25 25.72 24.07 43.20
CA GLN A 25 24.87 23.67 42.09
C GLN A 25 25.64 23.96 40.78
N PRO A 26 25.78 23.01 39.83
CA PRO A 26 26.39 23.31 38.54
C PRO A 26 25.43 24.17 37.72
N ASP A 27 25.92 25.32 37.27
CA ASP A 27 25.25 26.27 36.41
C ASP A 27 24.61 25.61 35.18
N ASP A 28 23.34 25.98 34.95
CA ASP A 28 22.59 25.75 33.73
C ASP A 28 23.29 26.40 32.53
N ALA A 29 24.13 25.64 31.83
CA ALA A 29 24.45 25.95 30.44
C ALA A 29 23.19 25.67 29.60
N PRO A 30 22.63 26.65 28.86
CA PRO A 30 21.57 26.35 27.92
C PRO A 30 22.20 25.56 26.78
N ALA A 31 22.05 24.23 26.84
CA ALA A 31 22.25 23.38 25.67
C ALA A 31 21.45 24.01 24.54
N ALA A 32 22.16 24.52 23.53
CA ALA A 32 21.59 25.03 22.31
C ALA A 32 20.83 23.88 21.63
N GLY A 33 19.58 23.69 22.07
CA GLY A 33 18.66 22.75 21.49
C GLY A 33 18.41 23.24 20.08
N LEU A 34 19.11 22.65 19.12
CA LEU A 34 18.69 22.63 17.72
C LEU A 34 17.20 22.30 17.76
N ARG A 35 16.39 23.34 17.49
CA ARG A 35 14.94 23.25 17.43
C ARG A 35 14.64 22.09 16.50
N HIS A 36 14.21 20.96 17.05
CA HIS A 36 13.94 19.78 16.28
C HIS A 36 12.90 20.20 15.24
N SER A 37 13.28 20.25 13.97
CA SER A 37 12.31 20.61 12.94
C SER A 37 11.29 19.48 12.91
N ARG A 38 10.14 19.72 13.55
CA ARG A 38 8.96 18.83 13.55
C ARG A 38 8.46 18.53 12.13
N ARG A 39 9.09 19.12 11.11
CA ARG A 39 8.74 19.05 9.69
C ARG A 39 9.49 17.95 8.92
N ASP A 40 10.51 17.30 9.49
CA ASP A 40 11.28 16.29 8.74
C ASP A 40 10.42 15.18 8.11
N PRO A 41 9.44 14.57 8.81
CA PRO A 41 8.57 13.56 8.20
C PRO A 41 7.82 14.06 6.98
N TYR A 42 7.47 15.36 6.95
CA TYR A 42 6.74 15.98 5.85
C TYR A 42 7.65 16.31 4.67
N TRP A 43 8.88 16.75 4.93
CA TRP A 43 9.88 16.93 3.87
C TRP A 43 10.27 15.59 3.25
N LEU A 44 10.40 14.55 4.06
CA LEU A 44 10.68 13.20 3.57
C LEU A 44 9.51 12.67 2.72
N ALA A 45 8.27 12.85 3.17
CA ALA A 45 7.09 12.53 2.39
C ALA A 45 7.05 13.32 1.07
N ALA A 46 7.35 14.62 1.08
CA ALA A 46 7.41 15.42 -0.14
C ALA A 46 8.48 14.92 -1.12
N ALA A 47 9.66 14.54 -0.62
CA ALA A 47 10.72 13.96 -1.46
C ALA A 47 10.29 12.63 -2.10
N PHE A 48 9.69 11.72 -1.31
CA PHE A 48 9.18 10.45 -1.84
C PHE A 48 8.00 10.65 -2.78
N PHE A 49 7.13 11.62 -2.54
CA PHE A 49 6.04 11.96 -3.47
C PHE A 49 6.60 12.33 -4.83
N VAL A 50 7.59 13.24 -4.88
CA VAL A 50 8.24 13.63 -6.13
C VAL A 50 8.90 12.44 -6.82
N ALA A 51 9.63 11.61 -6.07
CA ALA A 51 10.31 10.44 -6.62
C ALA A 51 9.33 9.40 -7.18
N PHE A 52 8.29 9.02 -6.43
CA PHE A 52 7.29 8.04 -6.86
C PHE A 52 6.45 8.56 -8.02
N ALA A 53 6.02 9.82 -7.99
CA ALA A 53 5.30 10.43 -9.10
C ALA A 53 6.19 10.49 -10.36
N ALA A 54 7.47 10.83 -10.21
CA ALA A 54 8.41 10.85 -11.34
C ALA A 54 8.55 9.46 -11.98
N ILE A 55 8.68 8.38 -11.19
CA ILE A 55 8.70 7.01 -11.72
C ILE A 55 7.40 6.72 -12.48
N SER A 56 6.24 6.80 -11.82
CA SER A 56 4.98 6.34 -12.41
C SER A 56 4.59 7.17 -13.63
N ILE A 57 4.79 8.50 -13.60
CA ILE A 57 4.51 9.37 -14.76
C ILE A 57 5.48 9.06 -15.91
N THR A 58 6.76 8.85 -15.63
CA THR A 58 7.75 8.59 -16.69
C THR A 58 7.50 7.24 -17.35
N ARG A 59 7.21 6.20 -16.56
CA ARG A 59 6.78 4.89 -17.08
C ARG A 59 5.53 5.01 -17.93
N TYR A 60 4.53 5.75 -17.46
CA TYR A 60 3.33 6.04 -18.24
C TYR A 60 3.68 6.72 -19.56
N ARG A 61 4.47 7.80 -19.55
CA ARG A 61 4.88 8.54 -20.76
C ARG A 61 5.66 7.70 -21.76
N ARG A 62 6.37 6.67 -21.30
CA ARG A 62 7.13 5.72 -22.12
C ARG A 62 6.33 4.50 -22.57
N MET A 63 5.05 4.39 -22.20
CA MET A 63 4.23 3.19 -22.39
C MET A 63 4.89 1.92 -21.82
N ALA A 64 5.60 2.08 -20.69
CA ALA A 64 6.24 0.98 -19.95
C ALA A 64 5.34 0.44 -18.81
N THR A 65 4.07 0.84 -18.77
CA THR A 65 3.06 0.43 -17.79
C THR A 65 2.44 -0.90 -18.19
N MET A 66 2.11 -1.75 -17.22
CA MET A 66 1.35 -2.98 -17.47
C MET A 66 -0.13 -2.62 -17.45
N SER A 67 -0.62 -2.08 -18.57
CA SER A 67 -1.81 -1.21 -18.60
C SER A 67 -3.18 -1.88 -18.42
N TRP A 68 -3.22 -3.16 -18.05
CA TRP A 68 -4.47 -3.87 -17.78
C TRP A 68 -5.17 -3.34 -16.52
N ASP A 69 -4.55 -3.43 -15.35
CA ASP A 69 -5.15 -3.02 -14.08
C ASP A 69 -5.39 -1.51 -14.03
N LEU A 70 -4.43 -0.72 -14.54
CA LEU A 70 -4.59 0.73 -14.66
C LEU A 70 -5.84 1.10 -15.48
N GLY A 71 -6.11 0.37 -16.57
CA GLY A 71 -7.31 0.57 -17.38
C GLY A 71 -8.59 0.20 -16.65
N ILE A 72 -8.60 -0.92 -15.91
CA ILE A 72 -9.76 -1.37 -15.14
C ILE A 72 -10.13 -0.33 -14.06
N PHE A 73 -9.15 0.11 -13.27
CA PHE A 73 -9.39 1.13 -12.23
C PHE A 73 -9.78 2.47 -12.82
N GLU A 74 -9.20 2.85 -13.96
CA GLU A 74 -9.56 4.10 -14.62
C GLU A 74 -11.02 4.08 -15.09
N GLN A 75 -11.49 2.99 -15.71
CA GLN A 75 -12.90 2.87 -16.13
C GLN A 75 -13.86 2.97 -14.93
N ALA A 76 -13.56 2.26 -13.83
CA ALA A 76 -14.35 2.31 -12.62
C ALA A 76 -14.38 3.72 -11.98
N ILE A 77 -13.23 4.37 -11.87
CA ILE A 77 -13.12 5.72 -11.27
C ILE A 77 -13.77 6.77 -12.17
N ARG A 78 -13.67 6.63 -13.50
CA ARG A 78 -14.38 7.49 -14.46
C ARG A 78 -15.89 7.38 -14.30
N SER A 79 -16.42 6.19 -14.05
CA SER A 79 -17.83 6.00 -13.71
C SER A 79 -18.21 6.68 -12.40
N TYR A 80 -17.43 6.49 -11.32
CA TYR A 80 -17.66 7.20 -10.06
C TYR A 80 -17.62 8.71 -10.21
N ALA A 81 -16.67 9.23 -10.99
CA ALA A 81 -16.60 10.65 -11.35
C ALA A 81 -17.93 11.11 -11.93
N HIS A 82 -18.58 10.33 -12.79
CA HIS A 82 -19.87 10.67 -13.41
C HIS A 82 -21.10 10.24 -12.61
N LEU A 83 -20.93 9.81 -11.36
CA LEU A 83 -22.02 9.30 -10.50
C LEU A 83 -22.77 8.12 -11.15
N GLN A 84 -22.04 7.30 -11.90
CA GLN A 84 -22.54 6.11 -12.57
C GLN A 84 -22.07 4.84 -11.86
N THR A 85 -22.74 3.73 -12.14
CA THR A 85 -22.29 2.40 -11.73
C THR A 85 -20.84 2.16 -12.18
N PRO A 86 -19.95 1.65 -11.30
CA PRO A 86 -18.53 1.50 -11.60
C PRO A 86 -18.29 0.31 -12.53
N VAL A 87 -18.46 0.56 -13.83
CA VAL A 87 -18.31 -0.44 -14.89
C VAL A 87 -16.87 -0.48 -15.38
N ALA A 88 -16.33 -1.69 -15.51
CA ALA A 88 -15.05 -1.97 -16.15
C ALA A 88 -15.26 -2.91 -17.35
N ASP A 89 -15.55 -2.33 -18.51
CA ASP A 89 -15.77 -3.06 -19.77
C ASP A 89 -14.57 -3.95 -20.16
N LEU A 90 -13.36 -3.66 -19.66
CA LEU A 90 -12.19 -4.53 -19.81
C LEU A 90 -12.40 -5.93 -19.19
N LYS A 91 -13.14 -6.05 -18.09
CA LYS A 91 -13.47 -7.36 -17.50
C LYS A 91 -14.66 -8.05 -18.20
N GLY A 92 -15.31 -7.36 -19.12
CA GLY A 92 -16.48 -7.80 -19.85
C GLY A 92 -17.48 -6.65 -19.97
N PRO A 93 -18.22 -6.54 -21.09
CA PRO A 93 -19.19 -5.48 -21.29
C PRO A 93 -20.17 -5.33 -20.12
N GLY A 94 -20.22 -4.13 -19.52
CA GLY A 94 -21.13 -3.83 -18.41
C GLY A 94 -20.74 -4.44 -17.06
N PHE A 95 -19.56 -5.06 -16.93
CA PHE A 95 -19.13 -5.69 -15.69
C PHE A 95 -18.96 -4.67 -14.56
N ASN A 96 -19.64 -4.88 -13.44
CA ASN A 96 -19.51 -4.03 -12.25
C ASN A 96 -18.27 -4.45 -11.44
N ILE A 97 -17.34 -3.53 -11.23
CA ILE A 97 -16.05 -3.84 -10.59
C ILE A 97 -16.19 -4.33 -9.15
N LEU A 98 -17.29 -3.99 -8.46
CA LEU A 98 -17.57 -4.48 -7.11
C LEU A 98 -17.88 -5.99 -7.08
N GLY A 99 -18.15 -6.60 -8.24
CA GLY A 99 -18.26 -8.04 -8.44
C GLY A 99 -16.92 -8.75 -8.60
N ASP A 100 -15.81 -8.01 -8.68
CA ASP A 100 -14.45 -8.54 -8.71
C ASP A 100 -13.73 -8.30 -7.38
N HIS A 101 -13.59 -7.03 -6.99
CA HIS A 101 -13.02 -6.63 -5.70
C HIS A 101 -13.91 -5.61 -5.00
N PHE A 102 -14.13 -5.79 -3.69
CA PHE A 102 -14.86 -4.82 -2.88
C PHE A 102 -13.92 -3.69 -2.46
N SER A 103 -13.76 -2.71 -3.36
CA SER A 103 -12.84 -1.57 -3.20
C SER A 103 -13.50 -0.18 -3.38
N PRO A 104 -14.64 0.11 -2.72
CA PRO A 104 -15.36 1.37 -2.91
C PRO A 104 -14.56 2.61 -2.47
N VAL A 105 -13.47 2.47 -1.72
CA VAL A 105 -12.57 3.60 -1.38
C VAL A 105 -12.04 4.32 -2.62
N THR A 106 -11.92 3.63 -3.75
CA THR A 106 -11.44 4.20 -5.02
C THR A 106 -12.32 5.35 -5.52
N ALA A 107 -13.59 5.42 -5.11
CA ALA A 107 -14.48 6.53 -5.39
C ALA A 107 -13.96 7.88 -4.84
N LEU A 108 -13.06 7.88 -3.83
CA LEU A 108 -12.44 9.10 -3.33
C LEU A 108 -11.53 9.79 -4.37
N ILE A 109 -11.12 9.10 -5.43
CA ILE A 109 -10.34 9.65 -6.53
C ILE A 109 -11.22 10.45 -7.51
N ALA A 110 -12.52 10.16 -7.55
CA ALA A 110 -13.48 10.71 -8.50
C ALA A 110 -13.45 12.25 -8.64
N PRO A 111 -13.38 13.05 -7.55
CA PRO A 111 -13.30 14.51 -7.67
C PRO A 111 -12.01 14.99 -8.36
N PHE A 112 -10.88 14.33 -8.12
CA PHE A 112 -9.61 14.65 -8.78
C PHE A 112 -9.64 14.24 -10.24
N TYR A 113 -10.23 13.08 -10.53
CA TYR A 113 -10.41 12.60 -11.90
C TYR A 113 -11.34 13.52 -12.72
N ARG A 114 -12.36 14.13 -12.11
CA ARG A 114 -13.20 15.16 -12.77
C ARG A 114 -12.40 16.37 -13.26
N VAL A 115 -11.38 16.78 -12.49
CA VAL A 115 -10.52 17.92 -12.85
C VAL A 115 -9.45 17.50 -13.85
N PHE A 116 -8.91 16.29 -13.69
CA PHE A 116 -7.85 15.74 -14.53
C PHE A 116 -8.25 14.32 -15.01
N PRO A 117 -9.04 14.19 -16.11
CA PRO A 117 -9.59 12.92 -16.56
C PRO A 117 -8.55 12.11 -17.35
N THR A 118 -7.56 11.58 -16.64
CA THR A 118 -6.44 10.81 -17.21
C THR A 118 -6.01 9.69 -16.25
N PRO A 119 -5.52 8.53 -16.74
CA PRO A 119 -4.96 7.49 -15.88
C PRO A 119 -3.81 7.99 -15.00
N VAL A 120 -3.10 9.04 -15.43
CA VAL A 120 -2.03 9.67 -14.64
C VAL A 120 -2.53 10.18 -13.29
N THR A 121 -3.79 10.61 -13.19
CA THR A 121 -4.37 11.06 -11.92
C THR A 121 -4.36 9.97 -10.85
N LEU A 122 -4.67 8.73 -11.24
CA LEU A 122 -4.64 7.57 -10.34
C LEU A 122 -3.20 7.32 -9.86
N LEU A 123 -2.23 7.34 -10.78
CA LEU A 123 -0.80 7.15 -10.46
C LEU A 123 -0.28 8.21 -9.48
N VAL A 124 -0.65 9.48 -9.69
CA VAL A 124 -0.26 10.59 -8.79
C VAL A 124 -0.89 10.43 -7.41
N VAL A 125 -2.17 10.02 -7.34
CA VAL A 125 -2.84 9.76 -6.05
C VAL A 125 -2.17 8.61 -5.31
N GLN A 126 -1.83 7.51 -5.98
CA GLN A 126 -1.07 6.41 -5.36
C GLN A 126 0.29 6.87 -4.83
N ALA A 127 1.06 7.62 -5.63
CA ALA A 127 2.33 8.20 -5.20
C ALA A 127 2.16 9.08 -3.95
N ALA A 128 1.10 9.89 -3.88
CA ALA A 128 0.79 10.71 -2.71
C ALA A 128 0.45 9.88 -1.48
N LEU A 129 -0.38 8.83 -1.62
CA LEU A 129 -0.78 7.97 -0.49
C LEU A 129 0.41 7.21 0.10
N PHE A 130 1.28 6.65 -0.76
CA PHE A 130 2.52 5.99 -0.34
C PHE A 130 3.52 6.98 0.29
N ALA A 131 3.61 8.20 -0.22
CA ALA A 131 4.44 9.23 0.39
C ALA A 131 3.90 9.64 1.77
N VAL A 132 2.59 9.83 1.90
CA VAL A 132 1.93 10.20 3.17
C VAL A 132 2.12 9.13 4.23
N SER A 133 2.14 7.84 3.87
CA SER A 133 2.37 6.77 4.86
C SER A 133 3.78 6.80 5.49
N THR A 134 4.75 7.50 4.87
CA THR A 134 6.09 7.70 5.48
C THR A 134 6.04 8.63 6.69
N ILE A 135 5.05 9.53 6.76
CA ILE A 135 4.88 10.50 7.84
C ILE A 135 4.75 9.82 9.21
N PRO A 136 3.72 8.98 9.46
CA PRO A 136 3.54 8.33 10.76
C PRO A 136 4.75 7.45 11.15
N VAL A 137 5.33 6.73 10.20
CA VAL A 137 6.51 5.87 10.42
C VAL A 137 7.70 6.70 10.90
N THR A 138 8.08 7.74 10.16
CA THR A 138 9.21 8.61 10.48
C THR A 138 8.96 9.38 11.78
N ARG A 139 7.73 9.87 11.96
CA ARG A 139 7.33 10.70 13.11
C ARG A 139 7.37 9.91 14.42
N VAL A 140 6.87 8.68 14.45
CA VAL A 140 6.90 7.85 15.65
C VAL A 140 8.30 7.32 15.93
N ALA A 141 9.06 6.95 14.89
CA ALA A 141 10.45 6.55 15.02
C ALA A 141 11.32 7.68 15.58
N ALA A 142 11.17 8.92 15.07
CA ALA A 142 11.89 10.07 15.58
C ALA A 142 11.51 10.41 17.03
N HIS A 143 10.24 10.24 17.39
CA HIS A 143 9.75 10.47 18.75
C HIS A 143 10.36 9.49 19.76
N LEU A 144 10.52 8.21 19.39
CA LEU A 144 11.03 7.17 20.29
C LEU A 144 12.56 7.02 20.24
N LEU A 145 13.18 7.19 19.06
CA LEU A 145 14.58 6.81 18.81
C LEU A 145 15.51 8.03 18.60
N GLY A 146 14.94 9.24 18.53
CA GLY A 146 15.62 10.48 18.17
C GLY A 146 15.61 10.79 16.68
N ARG A 147 15.81 12.07 16.33
CA ARG A 147 15.69 12.62 14.95
C ARG A 147 16.42 11.79 13.89
N GLY A 148 17.72 11.52 14.08
CA GLY A 148 18.54 10.84 13.08
C GLY A 148 18.10 9.39 12.81
N ARG A 149 17.85 8.61 13.87
CA ARG A 149 17.35 7.23 13.74
C ARG A 149 15.93 7.20 13.15
N GLY A 150 15.09 8.18 13.52
CA GLY A 150 13.75 8.32 12.95
C GLY A 150 13.77 8.57 11.45
N LEU A 151 14.62 9.49 11.00
CA LEU A 151 14.87 9.75 9.57
C LEU A 151 15.40 8.50 8.85
N ALA A 152 16.36 7.79 9.45
CA ALA A 152 16.90 6.56 8.85
C ALA A 152 15.80 5.49 8.64
N ILE A 153 14.92 5.28 9.63
CA ILE A 153 13.78 4.37 9.49
C ILE A 153 12.80 4.87 8.41
N GLY A 154 12.51 6.16 8.38
CA GLY A 154 11.64 6.76 7.37
C GLY A 154 12.17 6.55 5.95
N VAL A 155 13.46 6.78 5.74
CA VAL A 155 14.16 6.54 4.47
C VAL A 155 14.12 5.05 4.12
N ALA A 156 14.43 4.17 5.08
CA ALA A 156 14.38 2.72 4.86
C ALA A 156 12.98 2.23 4.45
N TYR A 157 11.93 2.79 5.06
CA TYR A 157 10.54 2.48 4.72
C TYR A 157 10.16 2.97 3.31
N GLY A 158 10.44 4.22 2.98
CA GLY A 158 10.13 4.75 1.64
C GLY A 158 10.94 4.08 0.53
N LEU A 159 12.18 3.67 0.81
CA LEU A 159 13.02 2.88 -0.10
C LEU A 159 12.75 1.37 -0.04
N SER A 160 11.81 0.90 0.79
CA SER A 160 11.57 -0.53 0.93
C SER A 160 11.13 -1.14 -0.40
N TRP A 161 11.62 -2.34 -0.69
CA TRP A 161 11.37 -3.01 -1.97
C TRP A 161 9.88 -3.18 -2.26
N GLY A 162 9.06 -3.45 -1.23
CA GLY A 162 7.61 -3.62 -1.39
C GLY A 162 6.91 -2.33 -1.80
N VAL A 163 7.38 -1.16 -1.34
CA VAL A 163 6.86 0.14 -1.79
C VAL A 163 7.30 0.39 -3.22
N GLN A 164 8.58 0.21 -3.55
CA GLN A 164 9.10 0.46 -4.89
C GLN A 164 8.44 -0.42 -5.96
N ARG A 165 8.26 -1.72 -5.68
CA ARG A 165 7.58 -2.66 -6.60
C ARG A 165 6.12 -2.29 -6.84
N ALA A 166 5.42 -1.80 -5.82
CA ALA A 166 4.05 -1.33 -6.01
C ALA A 166 3.97 -0.01 -6.79
N VAL A 167 4.96 0.88 -6.67
CA VAL A 167 5.05 2.09 -7.51
C VAL A 167 5.28 1.72 -8.99
N ASP A 168 6.00 0.64 -9.24
CA ASP A 168 6.33 0.14 -10.58
C ASP A 168 5.16 -0.52 -11.31
N PHE A 169 4.24 -1.12 -10.54
CA PHE A 169 3.20 -2.02 -11.02
C PHE A 169 1.88 -1.34 -11.43
N ASP A 170 1.81 -0.01 -11.40
CA ASP A 170 0.59 0.80 -11.63
C ASP A 170 -0.41 0.84 -10.45
N PHE A 171 -1.52 1.58 -10.64
CA PHE A 171 -2.47 1.92 -9.58
C PHE A 171 -3.22 0.72 -9.04
N HIS A 172 -3.24 0.58 -7.71
CA HIS A 172 -4.06 -0.39 -6.98
C HIS A 172 -4.71 0.26 -5.75
N GLU A 173 -5.93 -0.19 -5.41
CA GLU A 173 -6.72 0.26 -4.27
C GLU A 173 -5.96 0.15 -2.93
N ILE A 174 -5.03 -0.81 -2.82
CA ILE A 174 -4.18 -1.00 -1.64
C ILE A 174 -3.33 0.24 -1.30
N ALA A 175 -3.19 1.19 -2.23
CA ALA A 175 -2.59 2.49 -1.96
C ALA A 175 -3.25 3.22 -0.79
N PHE A 176 -4.57 3.08 -0.63
CA PHE A 176 -5.29 3.66 0.51
C PHE A 176 -4.98 2.95 1.83
N ALA A 177 -4.66 1.65 1.81
CA ALA A 177 -4.31 0.92 3.02
C ALA A 177 -3.00 1.41 3.64
N MET A 178 -2.04 1.86 2.81
CA MET A 178 -0.71 2.27 3.27
C MET A 178 -0.73 3.35 4.37
N PRO A 179 -1.34 4.54 4.16
CA PRO A 179 -1.42 5.54 5.21
C PRO A 179 -2.34 5.12 6.36
N LEU A 180 -3.46 4.45 6.09
CA LEU A 180 -4.40 3.98 7.13
C LEU A 180 -3.73 3.04 8.13
N LEU A 181 -3.00 2.03 7.63
CA LEU A 181 -2.22 1.10 8.45
C LEU A 181 -1.13 1.85 9.23
N ALA A 182 -0.39 2.74 8.56
CA ALA A 182 0.72 3.43 9.19
C ALA A 182 0.26 4.38 10.32
N PHE A 183 -0.82 5.14 10.12
CA PHE A 183 -1.41 5.99 11.18
C PHE A 183 -2.05 5.16 12.29
N SER A 184 -2.75 4.07 11.95
CA SER A 184 -3.34 3.17 12.94
C SER A 184 -2.29 2.57 13.86
N LEU A 185 -1.22 2.00 13.29
CA LEU A 185 -0.16 1.36 14.04
C LEU A 185 0.75 2.37 14.78
N GLU A 186 0.98 3.57 14.25
CA GLU A 186 1.59 4.66 15.05
C GLU A 186 0.75 4.96 16.30
N ALA A 187 -0.58 5.02 16.16
CA ALA A 187 -1.47 5.26 17.28
C ALA A 187 -1.45 4.10 18.29
N VAL A 188 -1.34 2.84 17.84
CA VAL A 188 -1.11 1.67 18.71
C VAL A 188 0.19 1.83 19.50
N VAL A 189 1.30 2.17 18.83
CA VAL A 189 2.61 2.38 19.49
C VAL A 189 2.52 3.48 20.54
N ARG A 190 1.79 4.56 20.25
CA ARG A 190 1.55 5.67 21.17
C ARG A 190 0.44 5.44 22.19
N ARG A 191 -0.15 4.23 22.23
CA ARG A 191 -1.28 3.87 23.11
C ARG A 191 -2.52 4.77 22.96
N ARG A 192 -2.70 5.37 21.78
CA ARG A 192 -3.87 6.19 21.41
C ARG A 192 -4.94 5.29 20.79
N TRP A 193 -5.54 4.44 21.61
CA TRP A 193 -6.42 3.34 21.17
C TRP A 193 -7.58 3.80 20.27
N TYR A 194 -8.27 4.88 20.63
CA TYR A 194 -9.37 5.43 19.83
C TYR A 194 -8.91 5.84 18.43
N ALA A 195 -7.79 6.55 18.33
CA ALA A 195 -7.22 6.93 17.04
C ALA A 195 -6.81 5.70 16.23
N ALA A 196 -6.20 4.69 16.88
CA ALA A 196 -5.83 3.44 16.21
C ALA A 196 -7.03 2.75 15.56
N MET A 197 -8.15 2.66 16.28
CA MET A 197 -9.39 2.07 15.80
C MET A 197 -10.03 2.91 14.68
N LEU A 198 -10.07 4.24 14.84
CA LEU A 198 -10.61 5.15 13.81
C LEU A 198 -9.83 5.09 12.49
N TRP A 199 -8.51 4.91 12.55
CA TRP A 199 -7.69 4.70 11.35
C TRP A 199 -7.79 3.29 10.78
N ALA A 200 -8.12 2.29 11.61
CA ALA A 200 -8.28 0.90 11.16
C ALA A 200 -9.63 0.67 10.46
N VAL A 201 -10.74 1.21 10.99
CA VAL A 201 -12.09 0.96 10.46
C VAL A 201 -12.22 1.17 8.94
N PRO A 202 -11.70 2.26 8.34
CA PRO A 202 -11.84 2.48 6.90
C PRO A 202 -11.14 1.46 6.01
N LEU A 203 -10.24 0.63 6.55
CA LEU A 203 -9.56 -0.43 5.79
C LEU A 203 -10.56 -1.42 5.17
N VAL A 204 -11.73 -1.64 5.78
CA VAL A 204 -12.76 -2.55 5.23
C VAL A 204 -13.32 -2.10 3.87
N PHE A 205 -13.15 -0.82 3.52
CA PHE A 205 -13.58 -0.27 2.23
C PHE A 205 -12.45 -0.27 1.20
N VAL A 206 -11.23 -0.65 1.60
CA VAL A 206 -10.07 -0.68 0.71
C VAL A 206 -10.10 -1.93 -0.15
N LYS A 207 -10.20 -3.10 0.47
CA LYS A 207 -10.27 -4.40 -0.19
C LYS A 207 -10.98 -5.39 0.72
N GLU A 208 -11.65 -6.38 0.15
CA GLU A 208 -12.47 -7.37 0.88
C GLU A 208 -11.71 -8.14 1.98
N ASP A 209 -10.41 -8.39 1.80
CA ASP A 209 -9.57 -9.10 2.75
C ASP A 209 -9.06 -8.21 3.90
N MET A 210 -9.16 -6.89 3.77
CA MET A 210 -8.63 -5.94 4.77
C MET A 210 -9.45 -5.92 6.06
N GLY A 211 -10.69 -6.44 6.08
CA GLY A 211 -11.44 -6.65 7.33
C GLY A 211 -10.75 -7.64 8.27
N ALA A 212 -10.07 -8.65 7.75
CA ALA A 212 -9.23 -9.53 8.57
C ALA A 212 -8.03 -8.77 9.19
N THR A 213 -7.45 -7.82 8.47
CA THR A 213 -6.41 -6.92 8.99
C THR A 213 -6.94 -5.99 10.09
N VAL A 214 -8.16 -5.47 9.95
CA VAL A 214 -8.85 -4.70 11.01
C VAL A 214 -9.01 -5.55 12.28
N ALA A 215 -9.43 -6.80 12.13
CA ALA A 215 -9.55 -7.71 13.25
C ALA A 215 -8.19 -8.00 13.90
N ALA A 216 -7.14 -8.20 13.09
CA ALA A 216 -5.79 -8.38 13.60
C ALA A 216 -5.29 -7.15 14.39
N ILE A 217 -5.58 -5.92 13.95
CA ILE A 217 -5.28 -4.70 14.72
C ILE A 217 -6.03 -4.69 16.06
N GLY A 218 -7.29 -5.12 16.08
CA GLY A 218 -8.05 -5.31 17.33
C GLY A 218 -7.36 -6.30 18.29
N ALA A 219 -6.87 -7.42 17.76
CA ALA A 219 -6.09 -8.40 18.53
C ALA A 219 -4.76 -7.81 19.05
N VAL A 220 -4.05 -7.00 18.25
CA VAL A 220 -2.86 -6.26 18.69
C VAL A 220 -3.17 -5.37 19.89
N ILE A 221 -4.30 -4.64 19.86
CA ILE A 221 -4.74 -3.78 20.96
C ILE A 221 -5.02 -4.62 22.23
N LEU A 222 -5.66 -5.77 22.11
CA LEU A 222 -5.91 -6.68 23.24
C LEU A 222 -4.60 -7.20 23.85
N VAL A 223 -3.65 -7.64 23.02
CA VAL A 223 -2.31 -8.08 23.48
C VAL A 223 -1.60 -6.95 24.23
N ARG A 224 -1.68 -5.72 23.70
CA ARG A 224 -1.05 -4.53 24.30
C ARG A 224 -1.67 -4.08 25.62
N THR A 225 -2.94 -4.40 25.81
CA THR A 225 -3.71 -3.99 26.99
C THR A 225 -3.92 -5.13 27.99
N TRP A 226 -3.40 -6.33 27.72
CA TRP A 226 -3.66 -7.54 28.50
C TRP A 226 -3.42 -7.41 30.01
N ARG A 227 -2.41 -6.64 30.41
CA ARG A 227 -2.06 -6.39 31.82
C ARG A 227 -2.91 -5.31 32.49
N GLU A 228 -3.18 -4.22 31.78
CA GLU A 228 -3.91 -3.06 32.31
C GLU A 228 -5.43 -3.23 32.25
N ARG A 229 -5.91 -3.99 31.27
CA ARG A 229 -7.33 -4.26 30.98
C ARG A 229 -8.23 -3.03 31.12
N PRO A 230 -8.00 -1.96 30.34
CA PRO A 230 -8.81 -0.74 30.46
C PRO A 230 -10.27 -1.07 30.12
N PRO A 231 -11.24 -0.75 31.00
CA PRO A 231 -12.60 -1.28 30.93
C PRO A 231 -13.37 -0.84 29.66
N ARG A 232 -13.00 0.31 29.08
CA ARG A 232 -13.59 0.78 27.82
C ARG A 232 -12.90 0.21 26.59
N ILE A 233 -11.58 0.03 26.63
CA ILE A 233 -10.79 -0.31 25.44
C ILE A 233 -10.94 -1.77 25.05
N VAL A 234 -11.04 -2.68 26.03
CA VAL A 234 -11.16 -4.12 25.76
C VAL A 234 -12.44 -4.45 24.97
N PRO A 235 -13.65 -4.01 25.40
CA PRO A 235 -14.87 -4.22 24.61
C PRO A 235 -14.82 -3.58 23.22
N LEU A 236 -14.25 -2.38 23.10
CA LEU A 236 -14.09 -1.68 21.82
C LEU A 236 -13.17 -2.46 20.87
N ALA A 237 -12.06 -3.02 21.37
CA ALA A 237 -11.14 -3.84 20.57
C ALA A 237 -11.80 -5.16 20.15
N LEU A 238 -12.57 -5.81 21.03
CA LEU A 238 -13.39 -6.99 20.67
C LEU A 238 -14.45 -6.65 19.61
N GLY A 239 -15.11 -5.49 19.75
CA GLY A 239 -16.03 -4.97 18.75
C GLY A 239 -15.37 -4.72 17.40
N LEU A 240 -14.13 -4.22 17.39
CA LEU A 240 -13.34 -4.04 16.17
C LEU A 240 -13.01 -5.38 15.49
N ILE A 241 -12.69 -6.42 16.28
CA ILE A 241 -12.48 -7.79 15.77
C ILE A 241 -13.76 -8.30 15.10
N GLY A 242 -14.89 -8.24 15.81
CA GLY A 242 -16.19 -8.68 15.28
C GLY A 242 -16.58 -7.91 14.02
N PHE A 243 -16.39 -6.59 14.01
CA PHE A 243 -16.63 -5.74 12.85
C PHE A 243 -15.76 -6.13 11.64
N GLY A 244 -14.45 -6.30 11.83
CA GLY A 244 -13.53 -6.67 10.75
C GLY A 244 -13.86 -8.03 10.13
N VAL A 245 -14.11 -9.04 10.97
CA VAL A 245 -14.51 -10.38 10.52
C VAL A 245 -15.84 -10.34 9.77
N LEU A 246 -16.84 -9.67 10.33
CA LEU A 246 -18.16 -9.55 9.70
C LEU A 246 -18.09 -8.79 8.37
N ALA A 247 -17.29 -7.73 8.29
CA ALA A 247 -17.13 -6.95 7.06
C ALA A 247 -16.50 -7.79 5.94
N SER A 248 -15.43 -8.53 6.21
CA SER A 248 -14.84 -9.45 5.22
C SER A 248 -15.81 -10.56 4.82
N ALA A 249 -16.52 -11.16 5.78
CA ALA A 249 -17.52 -12.19 5.49
C ALA A 249 -18.66 -11.67 4.61
N LEU A 250 -19.15 -10.45 4.88
CA LEU A 250 -20.19 -9.80 4.09
C LEU A 250 -19.69 -9.43 2.68
N ALA A 251 -18.47 -8.90 2.57
CA ALA A 251 -17.86 -8.56 1.29
C ALA A 251 -17.73 -9.81 0.40
N LEU A 252 -17.15 -10.88 0.93
CA LEU A 252 -16.87 -12.12 0.19
C LEU A 252 -18.11 -12.98 -0.05
N GLY A 253 -19.04 -13.03 0.91
CA GLY A 253 -20.20 -13.93 0.89
C GLY A 253 -21.49 -13.33 0.34
N VAL A 254 -21.58 -11.99 0.28
CA VAL A 254 -22.83 -11.31 -0.13
C VAL A 254 -22.56 -10.24 -1.17
N ILE A 255 -21.69 -9.27 -0.88
CA ILE A 255 -21.54 -8.08 -1.73
C ILE A 255 -20.96 -8.47 -3.09
N ILE A 256 -19.78 -9.09 -3.11
CA ILE A 256 -19.13 -9.48 -4.37
C ILE A 256 -20.02 -10.45 -5.17
N PRO A 257 -20.54 -11.55 -4.58
CA PRO A 257 -21.48 -12.44 -5.27
C PRO A 257 -22.72 -11.74 -5.86
N SER A 258 -23.25 -10.70 -5.21
CA SER A 258 -24.43 -9.97 -5.70
C SER A 258 -24.16 -9.14 -6.96
N PHE A 259 -22.89 -8.79 -7.22
CA PHE A 259 -22.47 -8.03 -8.39
C PHE A 259 -21.77 -8.89 -9.45
N ASN A 260 -21.33 -10.10 -9.10
CA ASN A 260 -20.70 -11.03 -10.02
C ASN A 260 -21.76 -11.83 -10.80
N GLY A 261 -21.63 -11.88 -12.13
CA GLY A 261 -22.57 -12.62 -12.99
C GLY A 261 -22.64 -14.13 -12.69
N SER A 262 -21.61 -14.71 -12.06
CA SER A 262 -21.59 -16.11 -11.62
C SER A 262 -22.28 -16.35 -10.27
N GLY A 263 -22.63 -15.29 -9.53
CA GLY A 263 -23.15 -15.40 -8.17
C GLY A 263 -22.12 -15.91 -7.16
N SER A 264 -20.82 -15.86 -7.48
CA SER A 264 -19.73 -16.32 -6.63
C SER A 264 -18.56 -15.33 -6.60
N TYR A 265 -17.61 -15.52 -5.68
CA TYR A 265 -16.36 -14.77 -5.67
C TYR A 265 -15.28 -15.58 -6.41
N ASP A 266 -14.86 -15.09 -7.58
CA ASP A 266 -14.03 -15.83 -8.54
C ASP A 266 -12.68 -16.31 -7.96
N TYR A 267 -12.13 -15.57 -6.99
CA TYR A 267 -10.85 -15.92 -6.37
C TYR A 267 -10.95 -17.05 -5.33
N TRP A 268 -12.15 -17.51 -4.97
CA TRP A 268 -12.28 -18.77 -4.22
C TRP A 268 -11.66 -19.93 -4.98
N ASN A 269 -11.67 -19.93 -6.31
CA ASN A 269 -11.02 -20.97 -7.10
C ASN A 269 -9.49 -20.97 -6.94
N LYS A 270 -8.90 -19.85 -6.50
CA LYS A 270 -7.46 -19.73 -6.22
C LYS A 270 -7.08 -20.14 -4.79
N VAL A 271 -8.05 -20.39 -3.91
CA VAL A 271 -7.87 -20.65 -2.47
C VAL A 271 -8.54 -21.96 -2.04
N GLY A 272 -9.59 -22.39 -2.74
CA GLY A 272 -10.40 -23.57 -2.48
C GLY A 272 -10.03 -24.76 -3.37
N SER A 273 -10.32 -25.97 -2.89
CA SER A 273 -10.01 -27.26 -3.51
C SER A 273 -10.93 -27.63 -4.70
N GLY A 274 -11.36 -26.65 -5.48
CA GLY A 274 -12.29 -26.81 -6.59
C GLY A 274 -11.58 -27.17 -7.89
N GLY A 275 -11.09 -28.41 -7.99
CA GLY A 275 -10.55 -29.01 -9.21
C GLY A 275 -9.03 -29.06 -9.27
N GLU A 276 -8.45 -30.27 -9.16
CA GLU A 276 -7.07 -30.74 -9.47
C GLU A 276 -5.83 -29.87 -9.16
N GLN A 277 -5.95 -28.66 -8.60
CA GLN A 277 -4.82 -27.83 -8.25
C GLN A 277 -4.41 -28.09 -6.80
N THR A 278 -3.30 -28.80 -6.64
CA THR A 278 -2.66 -29.18 -5.37
C THR A 278 -1.58 -28.19 -4.91
N GLY A 279 -1.46 -27.03 -5.57
CA GLY A 279 -0.42 -26.04 -5.31
C GLY A 279 -0.61 -25.29 -3.99
N THR A 280 -0.17 -25.85 -2.87
CA THR A 280 0.16 -25.00 -1.71
C THR A 280 1.53 -24.37 -1.95
N ILE A 281 1.76 -23.15 -1.42
CA ILE A 281 3.06 -22.51 -1.55
C ILE A 281 4.18 -23.47 -1.11
N PRO A 282 5.24 -23.68 -1.92
CA PRO A 282 6.37 -24.48 -1.49
C PRO A 282 6.97 -23.89 -0.22
N PHE A 283 7.31 -24.74 0.76
CA PHE A 283 7.86 -24.28 2.05
C PHE A 283 9.08 -23.36 1.87
N GLU A 284 9.97 -23.71 0.94
CA GLU A 284 11.14 -22.90 0.61
C GLU A 284 10.74 -21.50 0.09
N THR A 285 9.75 -21.43 -0.79
CA THR A 285 9.21 -20.16 -1.30
C THR A 285 8.60 -19.34 -0.17
N ALA A 286 7.80 -19.95 0.72
CA ALA A 286 7.22 -19.27 1.87
C ALA A 286 8.28 -18.69 2.81
N VAL A 287 9.32 -19.47 3.14
CA VAL A 287 10.44 -19.01 3.96
C VAL A 287 11.20 -17.89 3.27
N ARG A 288 11.50 -18.03 1.97
CA ARG A 288 12.19 -17.02 1.17
C ARG A 288 11.41 -15.71 1.14
N THR A 289 10.10 -15.76 0.92
CA THR A 289 9.22 -14.58 0.92
C THR A 289 9.17 -13.92 2.29
N LEU A 290 9.05 -14.70 3.37
CA LEU A 290 9.07 -14.17 4.73
C LEU A 290 10.41 -13.50 5.07
N LEU A 291 11.53 -14.12 4.68
CA LEU A 291 12.87 -13.55 4.86
C LEU A 291 13.05 -12.27 4.02
N TRP A 292 12.56 -12.23 2.79
CA TRP A 292 12.58 -11.01 1.96
C TRP A 292 11.75 -9.87 2.56
N VAL A 293 10.63 -10.17 3.20
CA VAL A 293 9.82 -9.16 3.88
C VAL A 293 10.52 -8.66 5.16
N LEU A 294 11.08 -9.57 5.96
CA LEU A 294 11.56 -9.25 7.32
C LEU A 294 13.04 -8.83 7.38
N LEU A 295 13.93 -9.46 6.62
CA LEU A 295 15.37 -9.27 6.75
C LEU A 295 15.82 -7.87 6.29
N PRO A 296 15.58 -7.42 5.03
CA PRO A 296 16.02 -6.09 4.61
C PRO A 296 15.27 -4.95 5.31
N THR A 297 14.00 -5.19 5.68
CA THR A 297 13.14 -4.16 6.28
C THR A 297 13.33 -4.03 7.79
N SER A 298 13.74 -5.11 8.48
CA SER A 298 13.76 -5.12 9.96
C SER A 298 14.93 -5.84 10.61
N GLY A 299 15.84 -6.45 9.85
CA GLY A 299 16.90 -7.30 10.42
C GLY A 299 16.35 -8.40 11.33
N LEU A 300 15.13 -8.87 11.06
CA LEU A 300 14.39 -9.83 11.90
C LEU A 300 14.01 -9.32 13.32
N LEU A 301 14.39 -8.10 13.72
CA LEU A 301 14.08 -7.59 15.06
C LEU A 301 12.57 -7.33 15.23
N ALA A 302 11.84 -7.05 14.15
CA ALA A 302 10.40 -6.86 14.17
C ALA A 302 9.63 -8.08 14.74
N LEU A 303 10.22 -9.29 14.69
CA LEU A 303 9.65 -10.50 15.29
C LEU A 303 9.40 -10.38 16.80
N ARG A 304 10.05 -9.42 17.46
CA ARG A 304 9.84 -9.11 18.88
C ARG A 304 8.67 -8.16 19.14
N SER A 305 7.90 -7.80 18.11
CA SER A 305 6.76 -6.90 18.21
C SER A 305 5.43 -7.61 17.96
N PRO A 306 4.43 -7.40 18.85
CA PRO A 306 3.09 -7.91 18.59
C PRO A 306 2.42 -7.21 17.39
N LEU A 307 2.95 -6.10 16.86
CA LEU A 307 2.38 -5.44 15.68
C LEU A 307 2.39 -6.34 14.45
N LEU A 308 3.31 -7.32 14.37
CA LEU A 308 3.33 -8.28 13.26
C LEU A 308 2.08 -9.16 13.17
N LEU A 309 1.27 -9.24 14.23
CA LEU A 309 -0.04 -9.90 14.13
C LEU A 309 -0.91 -9.24 13.05
N ALA A 310 -0.77 -7.94 12.82
CA ALA A 310 -1.49 -7.24 11.75
C ALA A 310 -1.05 -7.67 10.34
N ALA A 311 0.14 -8.27 10.18
CA ALA A 311 0.62 -8.81 8.89
C ALA A 311 0.11 -10.25 8.62
N VAL A 312 -0.39 -10.95 9.65
CA VAL A 312 -0.80 -12.35 9.55
C VAL A 312 -1.90 -12.57 8.51
N PRO A 313 -2.96 -11.74 8.42
CA PRO A 313 -4.02 -11.97 7.42
C PRO A 313 -3.49 -11.96 5.99
N THR A 314 -2.69 -10.95 5.63
CA THR A 314 -2.11 -10.83 4.29
C THR A 314 -1.12 -11.96 3.98
N LEU A 315 -0.29 -12.38 4.95
CA LEU A 315 0.58 -13.53 4.75
C LEU A 315 -0.21 -14.85 4.67
N GLY A 316 -1.28 -14.96 5.44
CA GLY A 316 -2.12 -16.15 5.53
C GLY A 316 -2.77 -16.49 4.19
N TRP A 317 -3.48 -15.55 3.56
CA TRP A 317 -4.10 -15.83 2.26
C TRP A 317 -3.05 -16.06 1.17
N ARG A 318 -1.91 -15.36 1.20
CA ARG A 318 -0.80 -15.57 0.25
C ARG A 318 -0.24 -16.99 0.32
N PHE A 319 -0.15 -17.55 1.53
CA PHE A 319 0.40 -18.90 1.73
C PHE A 319 -0.64 -20.01 1.51
N VAL A 320 -1.93 -19.68 1.57
CA VAL A 320 -3.02 -20.64 1.26
C VAL A 320 -3.36 -20.64 -0.23
N SER A 321 -3.09 -19.55 -0.96
CA SER A 321 -3.43 -19.47 -2.38
C SER A 321 -2.55 -20.36 -3.26
N HIS A 322 -3.14 -20.84 -4.35
CA HIS A 322 -2.54 -21.71 -5.35
C HIS A 322 -1.94 -20.96 -6.55
N ASP A 323 -1.99 -19.62 -6.52
CA ASP A 323 -1.47 -18.75 -7.57
C ASP A 323 -0.05 -18.27 -7.24
N ASP A 324 0.90 -18.59 -8.10
CA ASP A 324 2.33 -18.32 -7.92
C ASP A 324 2.67 -16.82 -7.95
N HIS A 325 1.85 -15.99 -8.61
CA HIS A 325 1.98 -14.54 -8.61
C HIS A 325 1.87 -13.94 -7.20
N TYR A 326 1.17 -14.63 -6.29
CA TYR A 326 0.98 -14.17 -4.92
C TYR A 326 2.13 -14.55 -4.00
N TRP A 327 2.98 -15.50 -4.39
CA TRP A 327 4.05 -16.02 -3.52
C TRP A 327 5.31 -15.17 -3.59
N GLY A 328 5.58 -14.55 -4.73
CA GLY A 328 6.84 -13.86 -5.03
C GLY A 328 7.04 -12.49 -4.38
N THR A 329 8.16 -11.87 -4.75
CA THR A 329 8.53 -10.49 -4.39
C THR A 329 8.19 -9.48 -5.49
N ASP A 330 7.53 -9.93 -6.54
CA ASP A 330 7.04 -9.09 -7.62
C ASP A 330 5.64 -8.54 -7.26
N TRP A 331 5.12 -7.63 -8.09
CA TRP A 331 3.80 -7.03 -7.93
C TRP A 331 3.64 -6.19 -6.65
N HIS A 332 2.40 -5.82 -6.33
CA HIS A 332 2.08 -4.86 -5.28
C HIS A 332 1.76 -5.49 -3.91
N TYR A 333 1.59 -6.81 -3.81
CA TYR A 333 1.05 -7.50 -2.62
C TYR A 333 1.85 -7.28 -1.32
N SER A 334 3.13 -6.97 -1.45
CA SER A 334 4.01 -6.78 -0.28
C SER A 334 3.97 -5.35 0.27
N ALA A 335 3.39 -4.38 -0.46
CA ALA A 335 3.34 -2.99 -0.03
C ALA A 335 2.66 -2.84 1.33
N VAL A 336 1.48 -3.43 1.53
CA VAL A 336 0.70 -3.34 2.78
C VAL A 336 1.41 -3.94 3.98
N LEU A 337 2.38 -4.84 3.77
CA LEU A 337 3.22 -5.40 4.83
C LEU A 337 4.29 -4.41 5.31
N MET A 338 4.80 -3.56 4.41
CA MET A 338 5.90 -2.64 4.71
C MET A 338 5.63 -1.68 5.88
N PRO A 339 4.48 -0.97 5.98
CA PRO A 339 4.21 -0.10 7.13
C PRO A 339 4.10 -0.90 8.44
N ILE A 340 3.57 -2.13 8.37
CA ILE A 340 3.42 -3.02 9.54
C ILE A 340 4.80 -3.43 10.05
N VAL A 341 5.67 -3.93 9.17
CA VAL A 341 7.02 -4.39 9.52
C VAL A 341 7.90 -3.23 9.98
N ALA A 342 7.81 -2.06 9.34
CA ALA A 342 8.57 -0.87 9.74
C ALA A 342 8.16 -0.38 11.14
N LEU A 343 6.85 -0.34 11.45
CA LEU A 343 6.38 0.06 12.77
C LEU A 343 6.64 -1.00 13.83
N ALA A 344 6.55 -2.28 13.48
CA ALA A 344 6.98 -3.40 14.32
C ALA A 344 8.48 -3.32 14.66
N LEU A 345 9.32 -2.92 13.69
CA LEU A 345 10.75 -2.67 13.92
C LEU A 345 10.96 -1.54 14.92
N VAL A 346 10.35 -0.37 14.70
CA VAL A 346 10.49 0.80 15.60
C VAL A 346 10.14 0.43 17.03
N ASP A 347 9.01 -0.25 17.18
CA ASP A 347 8.49 -0.69 18.46
C ASP A 347 9.34 -1.80 19.11
N ALA A 348 9.98 -2.66 18.31
CA ALA A 348 10.94 -3.64 18.82
C ALA A 348 12.26 -2.99 19.25
N ILE A 349 12.78 -2.01 18.49
CA ILE A 349 13.98 -1.25 18.85
C ILE A 349 13.77 -0.51 20.17
N ASP A 350 12.63 0.16 20.32
CA ASP A 350 12.29 0.91 21.53
C ASP A 350 12.38 0.05 22.81
N ARG A 351 11.92 -1.21 22.73
CA ARG A 351 12.04 -2.17 23.84
C ARG A 351 13.42 -2.81 23.98
N ALA A 352 14.16 -2.97 22.87
CA ALA A 352 15.40 -3.74 22.85
C ALA A 352 16.66 -2.90 23.13
N ARG A 353 16.62 -1.58 22.85
CA ARG A 353 17.77 -0.67 23.03
C ARG A 353 18.26 -0.54 24.48
N ASP A 354 17.40 -0.88 25.43
CA ASP A 354 17.63 -0.82 26.87
C ASP A 354 17.68 -2.23 27.50
N SER A 355 17.88 -3.26 26.66
CA SER A 355 18.01 -4.64 27.13
C SER A 355 19.25 -4.86 27.99
N HIS A 356 19.12 -5.68 29.04
CA HIS A 356 20.27 -6.16 29.83
C HIS A 356 21.28 -7.00 29.03
N ARG A 357 20.92 -7.47 27.82
CA ARG A 357 21.83 -8.20 26.92
C ARG A 357 22.57 -7.19 26.03
N PRO A 358 23.89 -6.95 26.22
CA PRO A 358 24.60 -5.86 25.53
C PRO A 358 24.59 -5.99 24.01
N TRP A 359 24.68 -7.22 23.49
CA TRP A 359 24.63 -7.47 22.04
C TRP A 359 23.29 -7.05 21.43
N LEU A 360 22.17 -7.30 22.13
CA LEU A 360 20.83 -6.96 21.65
C LEU A 360 20.59 -5.45 21.70
N ALA A 361 21.05 -4.79 22.77
CA ALA A 361 20.98 -3.34 22.90
C ALA A 361 21.83 -2.65 21.82
N SER A 362 23.05 -3.13 21.59
CA SER A 362 23.93 -2.63 20.52
C SER A 362 23.29 -2.82 19.14
N TYR A 363 22.81 -4.04 18.86
CA TYR A 363 22.13 -4.36 17.61
C TYR A 363 20.94 -3.42 17.36
N ALA A 364 20.04 -3.28 18.33
CA ALA A 364 18.85 -2.41 18.22
C ALA A 364 19.23 -0.93 17.97
N ARG A 365 20.32 -0.42 18.56
CA ARG A 365 20.75 0.97 18.39
C ARG A 365 21.34 1.27 17.01
N GLN A 366 21.97 0.28 16.37
CA GLN A 366 22.58 0.40 15.04
C GLN A 366 21.60 0.08 13.91
N LEU A 367 20.56 -0.72 14.22
CA LEU A 367 19.63 -1.25 13.23
C LEU A 367 18.98 -0.20 12.31
N PRO A 368 18.56 1.01 12.78
CA PRO A 368 18.05 2.05 11.89
C PRO A 368 18.98 2.41 10.73
N GLY A 369 20.29 2.53 11.01
CA GLY A 369 21.29 2.81 9.98
C GLY A 369 21.52 1.60 9.06
N MET A 370 21.51 0.38 9.63
CA MET A 370 21.67 -0.85 8.87
C MET A 370 20.52 -1.08 7.87
N VAL A 371 19.26 -0.92 8.30
CA VAL A 371 18.11 -1.10 7.40
C VAL A 371 18.03 0.02 6.36
N ALA A 372 18.44 1.24 6.71
CA ALA A 372 18.55 2.34 5.74
C ALA A 372 19.63 2.05 4.68
N GLY A 373 20.80 1.57 5.11
CA GLY A 373 21.87 1.15 4.21
C GLY A 373 21.48 -0.03 3.32
N ALA A 374 20.79 -1.03 3.88
CA ALA A 374 20.27 -2.16 3.11
C ALA A 374 19.20 -1.74 2.09
N ALA A 375 18.25 -0.88 2.48
CA ALA A 375 17.24 -0.36 1.56
C ALA A 375 17.87 0.49 0.44
N LEU A 376 18.88 1.30 0.76
CA LEU A 376 19.63 2.06 -0.24
C LEU A 376 20.42 1.15 -1.19
N ALA A 377 21.09 0.12 -0.68
CA ALA A 377 21.82 -0.84 -1.50
C ALA A 377 20.89 -1.62 -2.43
N LEU A 378 19.74 -2.08 -1.94
CA LEU A 378 18.72 -2.75 -2.74
C LEU A 378 18.08 -1.81 -3.77
N THR A 379 18.08 -0.49 -3.52
CA THR A 379 17.53 0.48 -4.46
C THR A 379 18.26 0.43 -5.81
N ALA A 380 19.53 0.03 -5.85
CA ALA A 380 20.30 -0.14 -7.08
C ALA A 380 19.85 -1.33 -7.96
N SER A 381 18.84 -2.09 -7.53
CA SER A 381 18.19 -3.13 -8.35
C SER A 381 16.67 -2.96 -8.37
N LEU A 382 16.18 -1.75 -8.08
CA LEU A 382 14.78 -1.43 -7.90
C LEU A 382 14.41 -0.16 -8.66
N PRO A 383 13.11 0.10 -8.91
CA PRO A 383 12.63 1.17 -9.78
C PRO A 383 13.16 2.58 -9.50
N LEU A 384 13.53 2.93 -8.26
CA LEU A 384 14.12 4.24 -7.95
C LEU A 384 15.52 4.44 -8.53
N GLU A 385 16.26 3.38 -8.86
CA GLU A 385 17.53 3.48 -9.59
C GLU A 385 17.34 4.27 -10.90
N ASN A 386 16.22 4.05 -11.60
CA ASN A 386 15.94 4.70 -12.87
C ASN A 386 15.93 6.24 -12.79
N LEU A 387 15.69 6.82 -11.61
CA LEU A 387 15.76 8.28 -11.44
C LEU A 387 17.18 8.84 -11.56
N THR A 388 18.20 7.99 -11.52
CA THR A 388 19.62 8.36 -11.70
C THR A 388 20.04 8.38 -13.18
N ASP A 389 19.23 7.79 -14.06
CA ASP A 389 19.47 7.75 -15.50
C ASP A 389 18.72 8.89 -16.21
N PRO A 390 19.41 9.88 -16.81
CA PRO A 390 18.77 10.94 -17.58
C PRO A 390 17.91 10.42 -18.75
N ASP A 391 18.31 9.30 -19.37
CA ASP A 391 17.57 8.69 -20.48
C ASP A 391 16.24 8.10 -20.00
N PHE A 392 16.10 7.82 -18.70
CA PHE A 392 14.83 7.41 -18.11
C PHE A 392 13.72 8.42 -18.41
N PHE A 393 14.01 9.72 -18.28
CA PHE A 393 13.04 10.81 -18.47
C PHE A 393 12.74 11.14 -19.93
N HIS A 394 13.54 10.61 -20.88
CA HIS A 394 13.31 10.82 -22.29
C HIS A 394 12.17 9.92 -22.79
N LYS A 395 11.30 10.49 -23.61
CA LYS A 395 10.24 9.74 -24.29
C LYS A 395 10.77 9.24 -25.63
N PRO A 396 10.84 7.91 -25.87
CA PRO A 396 11.28 7.37 -27.15
C PRO A 396 10.39 7.87 -28.31
N LYS A 397 10.99 8.07 -29.49
CA LYS A 397 10.28 8.58 -30.67
C LYS A 397 9.18 7.62 -31.12
N GLU A 398 9.45 6.32 -30.99
CA GLU A 398 8.55 5.22 -31.32
C GLU A 398 7.25 5.32 -30.53
N VAL A 399 7.32 5.72 -29.25
CA VAL A 399 6.13 5.92 -28.40
C VAL A 399 5.29 7.09 -28.90
N THR A 400 5.92 8.18 -29.36
CA THR A 400 5.19 9.30 -29.96
C THR A 400 4.52 8.89 -31.28
N GLU A 401 5.12 8.03 -32.08
CA GLU A 401 4.50 7.52 -33.31
C GLU A 401 3.33 6.58 -33.01
N VAL A 402 3.46 5.71 -31.99
CA VAL A 402 2.36 4.87 -31.50
C VAL A 402 1.19 5.72 -31.00
N GLU A 403 1.45 6.77 -30.23
CA GLU A 403 0.38 7.65 -29.76
C GLU A 403 -0.32 8.37 -30.92
N ARG A 404 0.42 8.87 -31.92
CA ARG A 404 -0.18 9.46 -33.13
C ARG A 404 -1.04 8.46 -33.90
N LEU A 405 -0.64 7.18 -33.93
CA LEU A 405 -1.48 6.13 -34.52
C LEU A 405 -2.77 5.95 -33.72
N LEU A 406 -2.69 5.85 -32.40
CA LEU A 406 -3.84 5.66 -31.52
C LEU A 406 -4.77 6.89 -31.51
N GLU A 407 -4.26 8.10 -31.66
CA GLU A 407 -5.01 9.36 -31.79
C GLU A 407 -5.94 9.37 -33.02
N ARG A 408 -5.70 8.53 -34.03
CA ARG A 408 -6.60 8.39 -35.19
C ARG A 408 -7.95 7.75 -34.84
N ILE A 409 -8.06 7.13 -33.67
CA ILE A 409 -9.33 6.64 -33.12
C ILE A 409 -10.09 7.85 -32.54
N PRO A 410 -11.35 8.10 -32.92
CA PRO A 410 -12.12 9.20 -32.35
C PRO A 410 -12.43 9.02 -30.85
N ASP A 411 -12.53 10.13 -30.12
CA ASP A 411 -13.06 10.12 -28.76
C ASP A 411 -14.49 9.57 -28.74
N GLY A 412 -14.83 8.82 -27.70
CA GLY A 412 -16.12 8.15 -27.55
C GLY A 412 -16.29 6.86 -28.36
N ALA A 413 -15.36 6.54 -29.27
CA ALA A 413 -15.42 5.29 -30.05
C ALA A 413 -15.33 4.05 -29.15
N SER A 414 -15.97 2.97 -29.58
CA SER A 414 -15.78 1.65 -28.97
C SER A 414 -14.53 0.97 -29.55
N VAL A 415 -13.64 0.51 -28.68
CA VAL A 415 -12.34 -0.07 -29.07
C VAL A 415 -12.12 -1.39 -28.37
N GLU A 416 -11.86 -2.44 -29.11
CA GLU A 416 -11.33 -3.68 -28.57
C GLU A 416 -9.80 -3.64 -28.56
N ALA A 417 -9.18 -3.90 -27.41
CA ALA A 417 -7.74 -3.76 -27.24
C ALA A 417 -7.10 -4.83 -26.35
N ASN A 418 -5.80 -5.07 -26.58
CA ASN A 418 -4.92 -5.82 -25.69
C ASN A 418 -4.11 -4.86 -24.80
N VAL A 419 -3.16 -5.36 -23.99
CA VAL A 419 -2.52 -4.58 -22.90
C VAL A 419 -2.00 -3.21 -23.36
N GLY A 420 -1.15 -3.14 -24.39
CA GLY A 420 -0.42 -1.93 -24.77
C GLY A 420 -1.30 -0.68 -24.98
N PRO A 421 -2.30 -0.72 -25.88
CA PRO A 421 -3.13 0.45 -26.19
C PRO A 421 -4.01 0.97 -25.04
N ILE A 422 -4.34 0.12 -24.05
CA ILE A 422 -5.36 0.41 -23.03
C ILE A 422 -5.11 1.74 -22.31
N SER A 423 -3.89 1.98 -21.82
CA SER A 423 -3.55 3.18 -21.03
C SER A 423 -3.69 4.51 -21.80
N ARG A 424 -3.82 4.46 -23.13
CA ARG A 424 -4.00 5.63 -24.00
C ARG A 424 -5.43 5.84 -24.46
N LEU A 425 -6.27 4.83 -24.28
CA LEU A 425 -7.62 4.82 -24.83
C LEU A 425 -8.69 4.87 -23.75
N THR A 426 -8.46 4.29 -22.56
CA THR A 426 -9.54 4.11 -21.58
C THR A 426 -10.16 5.42 -21.11
N SER A 427 -9.38 6.51 -21.00
CA SER A 427 -9.92 7.82 -20.58
C SER A 427 -10.80 8.50 -21.63
N ARG A 428 -10.67 8.15 -22.91
CA ARG A 428 -11.37 8.84 -24.02
C ARG A 428 -12.28 7.95 -24.84
N CYS A 429 -12.11 6.62 -24.77
CA CYS A 429 -12.87 5.62 -25.52
C CYS A 429 -13.62 4.68 -24.57
N ARG A 430 -14.55 3.91 -25.13
CA ARG A 430 -15.11 2.72 -24.48
C ARG A 430 -14.24 1.52 -24.85
N VAL A 431 -13.33 1.13 -23.96
CA VAL A 431 -12.33 0.09 -24.24
C VAL A 431 -12.80 -1.26 -23.70
N LEU A 432 -12.78 -2.28 -24.55
CA LEU A 432 -13.11 -3.67 -24.26
C LEU A 432 -11.87 -4.54 -24.41
N TRP A 433 -11.83 -5.66 -23.70
CA TRP A 433 -10.72 -6.61 -23.84
C TRP A 433 -10.84 -7.46 -25.09
N VAL A 434 -9.70 -7.67 -25.74
CA VAL A 434 -9.58 -8.56 -26.90
C VAL A 434 -10.11 -9.96 -26.59
N GLY A 435 -11.03 -10.45 -27.42
CA GLY A 435 -11.63 -11.77 -27.26
C GLY A 435 -12.70 -11.89 -26.17
N ASN A 436 -13.05 -10.81 -25.47
CA ASN A 436 -14.13 -10.80 -24.48
C ASN A 436 -15.11 -9.61 -24.69
N THR A 437 -15.49 -9.37 -25.95
CA THR A 437 -16.47 -8.32 -26.31
C THR A 437 -17.92 -8.78 -26.20
N GLN A 438 -18.16 -10.08 -25.98
CA GLN A 438 -19.49 -10.70 -25.96
C GLN A 438 -20.29 -10.30 -27.21
N ASN A 439 -21.45 -9.63 -27.05
CA ASN A 439 -22.30 -9.18 -28.15
C ASN A 439 -21.98 -7.76 -28.64
N VAL A 440 -20.96 -7.10 -28.09
CA VAL A 440 -20.55 -5.76 -28.50
C VAL A 440 -19.64 -5.87 -29.71
N VAL A 441 -20.01 -5.21 -30.80
CA VAL A 441 -19.18 -5.11 -32.01
C VAL A 441 -18.46 -3.75 -31.97
N PRO A 442 -17.14 -3.72 -31.72
CA PRO A 442 -16.39 -2.49 -31.57
C PRO A 442 -16.25 -1.74 -32.90
N ASP A 443 -16.07 -0.42 -32.83
CA ASP A 443 -15.80 0.43 -34.01
C ASP A 443 -14.35 0.26 -34.49
N TYR A 444 -13.44 0.00 -33.55
CA TYR A 444 -12.01 -0.14 -33.79
C TYR A 444 -11.43 -1.33 -33.04
N ILE A 445 -10.37 -1.92 -33.60
CA ILE A 445 -9.52 -2.90 -32.92
C ILE A 445 -8.12 -2.29 -32.84
N ALA A 446 -7.56 -2.19 -31.63
CA ALA A 446 -6.22 -1.65 -31.40
C ALA A 446 -5.37 -2.69 -30.65
N LEU A 447 -4.30 -3.18 -31.27
CA LEU A 447 -3.50 -4.28 -30.72
C LEU A 447 -2.01 -3.96 -30.79
N GLN A 448 -1.26 -4.37 -29.77
CA GLN A 448 0.20 -4.46 -29.81
C GLN A 448 0.60 -5.92 -30.10
N GLU A 449 1.03 -6.20 -31.33
CA GLU A 449 1.35 -7.54 -31.83
C GLU A 449 2.57 -7.46 -32.77
N PRO A 450 3.78 -7.23 -32.23
CA PRO A 450 4.97 -6.90 -33.03
C PRO A 450 5.39 -8.00 -34.01
N GLU A 451 4.96 -9.23 -33.80
CA GLU A 451 5.29 -10.39 -34.63
C GLU A 451 4.30 -10.64 -35.78
N ARG A 452 3.15 -9.92 -35.83
CA ARG A 452 2.10 -10.16 -36.82
C ARG A 452 2.13 -9.16 -37.98
N THR A 453 1.74 -9.61 -39.16
CA THR A 453 1.54 -8.76 -40.34
C THR A 453 0.17 -8.07 -40.33
N ALA A 454 -0.03 -7.09 -41.22
CA ALA A 454 -1.34 -6.46 -41.38
C ALA A 454 -2.40 -7.46 -41.87
N GLU A 455 -2.03 -8.37 -42.76
CA GLU A 455 -2.91 -9.45 -43.24
C GLU A 455 -3.30 -10.39 -42.10
N ASP A 456 -2.35 -10.79 -41.25
CA ASP A 456 -2.62 -11.66 -40.08
C ASP A 456 -3.62 -11.01 -39.12
N LEU A 457 -3.52 -9.70 -38.92
CA LEU A 457 -4.39 -8.97 -38.01
C LEU A 457 -5.79 -8.74 -38.58
N VAL A 458 -5.93 -8.53 -39.89
CA VAL A 458 -7.24 -8.51 -40.54
C VAL A 458 -7.89 -9.90 -40.47
N ALA A 459 -7.12 -10.97 -40.67
CA ALA A 459 -7.60 -12.34 -40.50
C ALA A 459 -8.01 -12.62 -39.04
N TYR A 460 -7.22 -12.15 -38.07
CA TYR A 460 -7.53 -12.27 -36.65
C TYR A 460 -8.78 -11.48 -36.27
N ALA A 461 -8.95 -10.25 -36.78
CA ALA A 461 -10.18 -9.47 -36.60
C ALA A 461 -11.42 -10.20 -37.14
N LYS A 462 -11.28 -10.91 -38.27
CA LYS A 462 -12.35 -11.76 -38.82
C LYS A 462 -12.63 -13.00 -37.96
N GLN A 463 -11.63 -13.53 -37.24
CA GLN A 463 -11.87 -14.60 -36.27
C GLN A 463 -12.61 -14.09 -35.03
N LEU A 464 -12.25 -12.90 -34.54
CA LEU A 464 -12.92 -12.25 -33.40
C LEU A 464 -14.37 -11.87 -33.72
N HIS A 465 -14.61 -11.34 -34.93
CA HIS A 465 -15.94 -10.90 -35.37
C HIS A 465 -16.27 -11.46 -36.78
N PRO A 466 -16.75 -12.72 -36.88
CA PRO A 466 -16.96 -13.39 -38.17
C PRO A 466 -17.95 -12.70 -39.12
N GLU A 467 -18.95 -12.03 -38.56
CA GLU A 467 -20.02 -11.34 -39.28
C GLU A 467 -19.66 -9.90 -39.70
N HIS A 468 -18.46 -9.43 -39.33
CA HIS A 468 -18.05 -8.05 -39.47
C HIS A 468 -16.71 -7.91 -40.19
N ARG A 469 -16.56 -6.85 -40.99
CA ARG A 469 -15.34 -6.55 -41.72
C ARG A 469 -14.60 -5.41 -41.04
N TYR A 470 -13.29 -5.58 -40.91
CA TYR A 470 -12.39 -4.53 -40.43
C TYR A 470 -11.37 -4.21 -41.52
N ALA A 471 -11.19 -2.92 -41.79
CA ALA A 471 -10.16 -2.41 -42.68
C ALA A 471 -8.95 -1.95 -41.86
N TYR A 472 -7.76 -2.28 -42.36
CA TYR A 472 -6.51 -1.81 -41.78
C TYR A 472 -6.41 -0.28 -41.86
N LEU A 473 -6.16 0.37 -40.72
CA LEU A 473 -6.03 1.82 -40.63
C LEU A 473 -4.55 2.23 -40.62
N GLY A 474 -3.70 1.51 -39.89
CA GLY A 474 -2.26 1.77 -39.83
C GLY A 474 -1.54 0.98 -38.74
N SER A 475 -0.22 1.07 -38.75
CA SER A 475 0.67 0.46 -37.74
C SER A 475 1.86 1.36 -37.43
N SER A 476 2.43 1.17 -36.24
CA SER A 476 3.61 1.89 -35.76
C SER A 476 4.19 1.14 -34.56
N GLY A 477 5.49 0.87 -34.52
CA GLY A 477 6.15 0.29 -33.33
C GLY A 477 5.55 -1.02 -32.82
N GLY A 478 5.01 -1.87 -33.70
CA GLY A 478 4.31 -3.11 -33.33
C GLY A 478 2.87 -2.92 -32.84
N TYR A 479 2.35 -1.69 -32.88
CA TYR A 479 0.94 -1.36 -32.65
C TYR A 479 0.19 -1.28 -33.97
N PHE A 480 -1.07 -1.69 -33.96
CA PHE A 480 -1.93 -1.77 -35.13
C PHE A 480 -3.32 -1.26 -34.77
N VAL A 481 -3.94 -0.57 -35.73
CA VAL A 481 -5.34 -0.13 -35.62
C VAL A 481 -6.11 -0.62 -36.84
N LEU A 482 -7.25 -1.25 -36.60
CA LEU A 482 -8.24 -1.58 -37.61
C LEU A 482 -9.53 -0.82 -37.32
N LYS A 483 -10.25 -0.44 -38.38
CA LYS A 483 -11.54 0.24 -38.31
C LYS A 483 -12.61 -0.64 -38.92
N ARG A 484 -13.76 -0.77 -38.26
CA ARG A 484 -14.93 -1.47 -38.81
C ARG A 484 -15.34 -0.85 -40.16
N ALA A 485 -15.56 -1.70 -41.14
CA ALA A 485 -15.87 -1.37 -42.53
C ALA A 485 -17.30 -1.76 -42.92
N ASP A 486 -18.11 -2.24 -41.98
CA ASP A 486 -19.52 -2.60 -42.19
C ASP A 486 -20.42 -1.36 -42.20
N THR A 487 -20.10 -0.41 -43.07
CA THR A 487 -20.99 0.65 -43.54
C THR A 487 -20.25 1.43 -44.62
N ALA A 488 -20.59 1.16 -45.87
CA ALA A 488 -20.98 2.20 -46.82
C ALA A 488 -22.42 1.92 -47.23
#